data_AF-A0A2D6MUC3-F1
#
_entry.id   AF-A0A2D6MUC3-F1
#
_cell.length_a   1.000
_cell.length_b   1.000
_cell.length_c   1.000
_cell.angle_alpha   90.00
_cell.angle_beta   90.00
_cell.angle_gamma   90.00
#
_symmetry.space_group_name_H-M   'P 1'
#
loop_
_entity.id
_entity.type
_entity.pdbx_description
1 polymer ?
#
loop_
_entity_poly.entity_id
_entity_poly.type
_entity_poly.pdbx_seq_one_letter_code
_entity_poly.pdbx_strand_id
1 'polypeptide(L)'
;MIASNENGTGSLAFSSGTGLTLERSSPVAPFDAEVQLAIDVIDLDDTAYPLNPATFGGTGVPFDVSNRFQFGRLRFENAAGSELVDLPMRLRTQQFDGVVFVDDSQDSCSSVSPSTLDLTRNPTSLATTPSLEYDPIFAGDSGLALSAPSDVGTVDIVVDLGASGANLPWLRYDWPRDGNLDGVFDDDPYARATFGIWQGRNHLIYMREVY
;
A
#
# COMPACT_ATOMS: atom_id res chain seq x y z
N MET A 1 -3.88 -22.05 30.56
CA MET A 1 -3.57 -22.34 31.98
C MET A 1 -2.06 -22.31 32.09
N ILE A 2 -1.50 -21.58 33.06
CA ILE A 2 -0.05 -21.59 33.31
C ILE A 2 0.28 -22.97 33.87
N ALA A 3 1.20 -23.69 33.23
CA ALA A 3 1.71 -24.96 33.75
C ALA A 3 2.83 -24.64 34.74
N SER A 4 2.58 -24.84 36.03
CA SER A 4 3.61 -24.70 37.08
C SER A 4 4.48 -25.95 37.13
N ASN A 5 5.78 -25.77 37.30
CA ASN A 5 6.75 -26.85 37.55
C ASN A 5 7.04 -27.03 39.05
N GLU A 6 6.31 -26.34 39.94
CA GLU A 6 6.44 -26.41 41.40
C GLU A 6 7.85 -26.08 41.95
N ASN A 7 8.68 -25.40 41.16
CA ASN A 7 10.05 -25.00 41.51
C ASN A 7 10.29 -23.50 41.31
N GLY A 8 9.23 -22.70 41.33
CA GLY A 8 9.28 -21.27 41.01
C GLY A 8 9.32 -20.95 39.51
N THR A 9 9.13 -21.96 38.64
CA THR A 9 9.01 -21.75 37.19
C THR A 9 7.67 -22.27 36.68
N GLY A 10 7.20 -21.70 35.58
CA GLY A 10 6.04 -22.17 34.85
C GLY A 10 6.00 -21.57 33.46
N SER A 11 5.17 -22.13 32.57
CA SER A 11 5.05 -21.64 31.21
C SER A 11 3.60 -21.37 30.81
N LEU A 12 3.42 -20.30 30.05
CA LEU A 12 2.22 -20.02 29.27
C LEU A 12 2.64 -19.98 27.81
N ALA A 13 2.19 -20.96 27.03
CA ALA A 13 2.47 -21.02 25.61
C ALA A 13 1.16 -21.08 24.83
N PHE A 14 1.09 -20.31 23.75
CA PHE A 14 0.08 -20.48 22.72
C PHE A 14 0.46 -21.68 21.85
N SER A 15 -0.52 -22.46 21.40
CA SER A 15 -0.30 -23.48 20.37
C SER A 15 0.11 -22.84 19.05
N SER A 16 0.79 -23.59 18.18
CA SER A 16 1.10 -23.12 16.82
C SER A 16 -0.18 -22.64 16.12
N GLY A 17 -0.13 -21.44 15.53
CA GLY A 17 -1.29 -20.80 14.88
C GLY A 17 -2.28 -20.12 15.83
N THR A 18 -1.99 -20.05 17.14
CA THR A 18 -2.81 -19.31 18.11
C THR A 18 -2.02 -18.17 18.72
N GLY A 19 -2.70 -17.10 19.16
CA GLY A 19 -2.05 -15.93 19.75
C GLY A 19 -2.84 -14.65 19.54
N LEU A 20 -2.13 -13.51 19.57
CA LEU A 20 -2.67 -12.21 19.20
C LEU A 20 -2.50 -12.02 17.69
N THR A 21 -3.60 -11.71 17.01
CA THR A 21 -3.61 -11.44 15.56
C THR A 21 -3.94 -9.98 15.33
N LEU A 22 -3.19 -9.34 14.44
CA LEU A 22 -3.55 -8.02 13.92
C LEU A 22 -4.32 -8.20 12.61
N GLU A 23 -5.65 -8.07 12.68
CA GLU A 23 -6.51 -8.13 11.51
C GLU A 23 -6.62 -6.75 10.85
N ARG A 24 -6.53 -6.73 9.51
CA ARG A 24 -6.60 -5.52 8.69
C ARG A 24 -7.92 -5.45 7.92
N SER A 25 -9.05 -5.74 8.56
CA SER A 25 -10.37 -5.76 7.92
C SER A 25 -11.04 -4.39 7.81
N SER A 26 -10.45 -3.35 8.42
CA SER A 26 -10.86 -1.95 8.25
C SER A 26 -9.66 -1.02 8.41
N PRO A 27 -9.68 0.18 7.80
CA PRO A 27 -8.63 1.16 8.00
C PRO A 27 -8.58 1.61 9.46
N VAL A 28 -7.38 1.66 10.03
CA VAL A 28 -7.12 2.08 11.41
C VAL A 28 -6.10 3.20 11.43
N ALA A 29 -6.33 4.19 12.30
CA ALA A 29 -5.37 5.28 12.49
C ALA A 29 -4.01 4.71 12.93
N PRO A 30 -2.88 5.39 12.64
CA PRO A 30 -1.57 4.91 13.04
C PRO A 30 -1.46 4.77 14.55
N PHE A 31 -0.86 3.68 15.01
CA PHE A 31 -0.67 3.41 16.44
C PHE A 31 0.66 2.71 16.68
N ASP A 32 1.14 2.77 17.92
CA ASP A 32 2.34 2.05 18.32
C ASP A 32 1.91 0.69 18.90
N ALA A 33 2.32 -0.38 18.24
CA ALA A 33 1.99 -1.73 18.66
C ALA A 33 2.71 -2.05 19.98
N GLU A 34 1.96 -2.59 20.94
CA GLU A 34 2.43 -2.92 22.28
C GLU A 34 1.75 -4.19 22.78
N VAL A 35 2.52 -5.03 23.48
CA VAL A 35 1.99 -6.20 24.18
C VAL A 35 2.52 -6.18 25.59
N GLN A 36 1.61 -6.32 26.56
CA GLN A 36 1.91 -6.43 27.98
C GLN A 36 1.21 -7.65 28.55
N LEU A 37 1.90 -8.36 29.45
CA LEU A 37 1.36 -9.47 30.21
C LEU A 37 1.43 -9.13 31.69
N ALA A 38 0.32 -9.34 32.42
CA ALA A 38 0.27 -9.22 33.87
C ALA A 38 -0.10 -10.59 34.46
N ILE A 39 0.67 -11.05 35.46
CA ILE A 39 0.47 -12.34 36.13
C ILE A 39 0.48 -12.14 37.63
N ASP A 40 -0.54 -12.69 38.30
CA ASP A 40 -0.54 -12.77 39.77
C ASP A 40 0.51 -13.77 40.26
N VAL A 41 1.39 -13.30 41.15
CA VAL A 41 2.34 -14.12 41.90
C VAL A 41 1.68 -14.49 43.22
N ILE A 42 1.29 -15.76 43.32
CA ILE A 42 0.61 -16.31 44.49
C ILE A 42 1.61 -17.18 45.25
N ASP A 43 1.84 -16.84 46.51
CA ASP A 43 2.47 -17.73 47.46
C ASP A 43 1.42 -18.31 48.41
N LEU A 44 1.45 -19.62 48.62
CA LEU A 44 0.49 -20.32 49.48
C LEU A 44 0.85 -20.21 50.97
N ASP A 45 2.04 -19.69 51.28
CA ASP A 45 2.47 -19.40 52.66
C ASP A 45 2.23 -17.93 53.09
N ASP A 46 1.40 -17.20 52.34
CA ASP A 46 1.01 -15.80 52.55
C ASP A 46 2.12 -14.75 52.32
N THR A 47 3.25 -15.12 51.71
CA THR A 47 4.25 -14.14 51.27
C THR A 47 3.81 -13.39 50.01
N ALA A 48 3.48 -12.10 50.13
CA ALA A 48 3.04 -11.30 48.98
C ALA A 48 4.20 -10.78 48.12
N TYR A 49 4.08 -10.87 46.80
CA TYR A 49 4.89 -10.06 45.88
C TYR A 49 4.43 -8.59 45.94
N PRO A 50 5.29 -7.63 46.32
CA PRO A 50 4.87 -6.25 46.59
C PRO A 50 4.38 -5.47 45.36
N LEU A 51 4.66 -5.95 44.14
CA LEU A 51 4.24 -5.30 42.89
C LEU A 51 3.24 -6.17 42.11
N ASN A 52 2.42 -6.96 42.82
CA ASN A 52 1.47 -7.85 42.19
C ASN A 52 0.33 -7.06 41.47
N PRO A 53 -0.05 -7.42 40.22
CA PRO A 53 0.50 -8.47 39.36
C PRO A 53 1.88 -8.12 38.77
N ALA A 54 2.76 -9.11 38.65
CA ALA A 54 4.01 -8.96 37.92
C ALA A 54 3.73 -8.66 36.44
N THR A 55 4.21 -7.51 35.97
CA THR A 55 4.02 -7.04 34.60
C THR A 55 5.26 -7.26 33.75
N PHE A 56 5.07 -7.77 32.53
CA PHE A 56 6.12 -8.01 31.53
C PHE A 56 5.73 -7.36 30.21
N GLY A 57 6.73 -6.88 29.46
CA GLY A 57 6.50 -6.16 28.20
C GLY A 57 6.11 -4.70 28.44
N GLY A 58 5.28 -4.16 27.55
CA GLY A 58 4.85 -2.77 27.60
C GLY A 58 5.86 -1.75 27.05
N THR A 59 6.82 -2.21 26.25
CA THR A 59 7.87 -1.38 25.65
C THR A 59 7.75 -1.29 24.14
N GLY A 60 6.60 -1.65 23.59
CA GLY A 60 6.36 -1.78 22.16
C GLY A 60 6.82 -3.10 21.54
N VAL A 61 6.23 -3.45 20.40
CA VAL A 61 6.60 -4.62 19.59
C VAL A 61 7.07 -4.13 18.21
N PRO A 62 8.39 -4.07 17.95
CA PRO A 62 8.88 -3.69 16.64
C PRO A 62 8.66 -4.83 15.64
N PHE A 63 8.04 -4.53 14.50
CA PHE A 63 7.90 -5.46 13.39
C PHE A 63 9.06 -5.34 12.39
N ASP A 64 9.74 -4.19 12.36
CA ASP A 64 10.89 -3.89 11.52
C ASP A 64 11.90 -2.95 12.23
N VAL A 65 11.95 -1.67 11.84
CA VAL A 65 12.72 -0.57 12.41
C VAL A 65 11.98 0.11 13.56
N SER A 66 10.65 -0.03 13.66
CA SER A 66 9.85 0.58 14.73
C SER A 66 8.66 -0.28 15.14
N ASN A 67 8.02 0.08 16.25
CA ASN A 67 6.73 -0.47 16.67
C ASN A 67 5.54 0.32 16.10
N ARG A 68 5.77 1.33 15.27
CA ARG A 68 4.68 2.12 14.69
C ARG A 68 4.04 1.36 13.55
N PHE A 69 2.76 1.12 13.69
CA PHE A 69 1.92 0.51 12.69
C PHE A 69 1.16 1.58 11.90
N GLN A 70 1.04 1.38 10.60
CA GLN A 70 0.27 2.23 9.70
C GLN A 70 -0.57 1.36 8.76
N PHE A 71 -1.79 1.83 8.48
CA PHE A 71 -2.64 1.23 7.47
C PHE A 71 -2.44 1.97 6.15
N GLY A 72 -1.81 1.31 5.18
CA GLY A 72 -1.45 1.88 3.89
C GLY A 72 -2.27 1.32 2.73
N ARG A 73 -2.23 2.03 1.59
CA ARG A 73 -2.68 1.53 0.28
C ARG A 73 -1.85 2.17 -0.83
N LEU A 74 -1.74 1.51 -1.97
CA LEU A 74 -1.18 2.11 -3.19
C LEU A 74 -2.32 2.67 -4.05
N ARG A 75 -2.31 3.98 -4.29
CA ARG A 75 -3.30 4.68 -5.10
C ARG A 75 -2.75 4.92 -6.51
N PHE A 76 -3.53 4.58 -7.51
CA PHE A 76 -3.17 4.81 -8.92
C PHE A 76 -4.27 5.62 -9.61
N GLU A 77 -3.90 6.70 -10.30
CA GLU A 77 -4.84 7.59 -10.96
C GLU A 77 -4.71 7.55 -12.49
N ASN A 78 -5.86 7.70 -13.15
CA ASN A 78 -5.93 7.83 -14.59
C ASN A 78 -5.21 9.09 -15.07
N ALA A 79 -4.62 9.01 -16.26
CA ALA A 79 -3.97 10.14 -16.90
C ALA A 79 -4.34 10.21 -18.38
N ALA A 80 -4.32 11.40 -18.94
CA ALA A 80 -4.50 11.60 -20.37
C ALA A 80 -3.59 12.71 -20.89
N GLY A 81 -3.06 12.52 -22.09
CA GLY A 81 -2.12 13.47 -22.70
C GLY A 81 -1.98 13.30 -24.21
N SER A 82 -1.06 14.05 -24.81
CA SER A 82 -0.72 13.87 -26.22
C SER A 82 0.09 12.59 -26.40
N GLU A 83 -0.13 11.93 -27.52
CA GLU A 83 0.63 10.83 -28.07
C GLU A 83 2.10 11.18 -28.39
N LEU A 84 2.47 12.47 -28.38
CA LEU A 84 3.79 12.96 -28.77
C LEU A 84 4.71 13.29 -27.58
N VAL A 85 4.23 13.17 -26.34
CA VAL A 85 4.99 13.47 -25.13
C VAL A 85 4.81 12.34 -24.12
N ASP A 86 5.83 12.16 -23.28
CA ASP A 86 5.73 11.22 -22.17
C ASP A 86 4.59 11.66 -21.24
N LEU A 87 3.84 10.68 -20.74
CA LEU A 87 2.65 10.88 -19.93
C LEU A 87 2.96 10.51 -18.48
N PRO A 88 3.17 11.49 -17.59
CA PRO A 88 3.25 11.25 -16.16
C PRO A 88 1.93 10.71 -15.62
N MET A 89 2.02 9.73 -14.72
CA MET A 89 0.88 9.15 -14.04
C MET A 89 1.10 9.19 -12.53
N ARG A 90 0.04 9.42 -11.75
CA ARG A 90 0.13 9.47 -10.29
C ARG A 90 -0.03 8.07 -9.72
N LEU A 91 1.08 7.47 -9.32
CA LEU A 91 1.13 6.22 -8.56
C LEU A 91 1.76 6.53 -7.20
N ARG A 92 0.94 6.56 -6.16
CA ARG A 92 1.30 7.11 -4.85
C ARG A 92 0.95 6.16 -3.71
N THR A 93 1.82 6.01 -2.71
CA THR A 93 1.41 5.38 -1.44
C THR A 93 0.62 6.37 -0.60
N GLN A 94 -0.41 5.85 0.08
CA GLN A 94 -1.27 6.60 0.97
C GLN A 94 -1.38 5.86 2.30
N GLN A 95 -1.53 6.62 3.39
CA GLN A 95 -1.82 6.11 4.72
C GLN A 95 -3.17 6.62 5.21
N PHE A 96 -3.86 5.82 6.01
CA PHE A 96 -5.07 6.26 6.68
C PHE A 96 -4.72 7.05 7.94
N ASP A 97 -5.18 8.30 8.06
CA ASP A 97 -4.89 9.18 9.20
C ASP A 97 -5.86 9.02 10.39
N GLY A 98 -6.85 8.13 10.24
CA GLY A 98 -7.96 7.96 11.18
C GLY A 98 -9.30 8.49 10.66
N VAL A 99 -9.28 9.29 9.58
CA VAL A 99 -10.47 9.87 8.96
C VAL A 99 -10.48 9.59 7.46
N VAL A 100 -9.38 9.86 6.77
CA VAL A 100 -9.22 9.70 5.33
C VAL A 100 -7.85 9.12 4.97
N PHE A 101 -7.73 8.62 3.75
CA PHE A 101 -6.42 8.32 3.18
C PHE A 101 -5.76 9.60 2.68
N VAL A 102 -4.53 9.82 3.13
CA VAL A 102 -3.67 10.93 2.74
C VAL A 102 -2.36 10.41 2.14
N ASP A 103 -1.71 11.19 1.30
CA ASP A 103 -0.44 10.80 0.69
C ASP A 103 0.63 10.54 1.76
N ASP A 104 1.34 9.42 1.64
CA ASP A 104 2.41 9.06 2.57
C ASP A 104 3.74 9.65 2.12
N SER A 105 3.97 10.91 2.51
CA SER A 105 5.22 11.60 2.17
C SER A 105 6.45 11.06 2.91
N GLN A 106 6.30 10.06 3.79
CA GLN A 106 7.40 9.45 4.53
C GLN A 106 7.84 8.11 3.93
N ASP A 107 7.07 7.56 2.98
CA ASP A 107 7.45 6.33 2.30
C ASP A 107 8.69 6.57 1.43
N SER A 108 9.74 5.84 1.78
CA SER A 108 11.01 5.79 1.07
C SER A 108 11.53 4.35 0.90
N CYS A 109 10.67 3.34 1.06
CA CYS A 109 11.07 1.94 1.11
C CYS A 109 10.17 0.99 0.30
N SER A 110 8.96 1.39 -0.07
CA SER A 110 8.12 0.61 -0.99
C SER A 110 8.75 0.55 -2.38
N SER A 111 9.08 -0.65 -2.84
CA SER A 111 9.67 -0.86 -4.17
C SER A 111 8.59 -1.33 -5.14
N VAL A 112 8.40 -0.54 -6.20
CA VAL A 112 7.59 -0.89 -7.37
C VAL A 112 8.50 -0.73 -8.56
N SER A 113 8.43 -1.63 -9.53
CA SER A 113 9.29 -1.58 -10.72
C SER A 113 8.49 -1.78 -12.00
N PRO A 114 9.02 -1.41 -13.17
CA PRO A 114 8.31 -1.58 -14.43
C PRO A 114 7.85 -3.02 -14.72
N SER A 115 8.55 -4.03 -14.17
CA SER A 115 8.19 -5.45 -14.35
C SER A 115 6.99 -5.89 -13.49
N THR A 116 6.59 -5.09 -12.50
CA THR A 116 5.38 -5.33 -11.69
C THR A 116 4.12 -4.74 -12.32
N LEU A 117 4.26 -4.07 -13.47
CA LEU A 117 3.17 -3.39 -14.16
C LEU A 117 2.63 -4.25 -15.31
N ASP A 118 1.38 -4.67 -15.20
CA ASP A 118 0.67 -5.39 -16.25
C ASP A 118 -0.05 -4.40 -17.17
N LEU A 119 0.45 -4.30 -18.41
CA LEU A 119 -0.05 -3.34 -19.40
C LEU A 119 -0.96 -4.02 -20.44
N THR A 120 -2.23 -3.63 -20.47
CA THR A 120 -3.17 -3.98 -21.54
C THR A 120 -3.33 -2.79 -22.48
N ARG A 121 -2.87 -2.94 -23.72
CA ARG A 121 -2.82 -1.86 -24.72
C ARG A 121 -3.97 -1.96 -25.72
N ASN A 122 -4.52 -0.82 -26.11
CA ASN A 122 -5.50 -0.69 -27.17
C ASN A 122 -5.20 0.54 -28.06
N PRO A 123 -4.78 0.37 -29.32
CA PRO A 123 -4.56 -0.92 -30.00
C PRO A 123 -3.40 -1.71 -29.37
N THR A 124 -3.34 -3.02 -29.62
CA THR A 124 -2.25 -3.87 -29.10
C THR A 124 -0.87 -3.46 -29.62
N SER A 125 -0.82 -2.74 -30.74
CA SER A 125 0.38 -2.16 -31.34
C SER A 125 0.86 -0.86 -30.68
N LEU A 126 0.12 -0.31 -29.71
CA LEU A 126 0.45 0.98 -29.08
C LEU A 126 1.80 0.90 -28.35
N ALA A 127 2.83 1.50 -28.93
CA ALA A 127 4.21 1.32 -28.50
C ALA A 127 4.60 2.29 -27.37
N THR A 128 4.20 1.95 -26.14
CA THR A 128 4.60 2.69 -24.93
C THR A 128 5.23 1.79 -23.87
N THR A 129 6.15 2.34 -23.11
CA THR A 129 6.93 1.67 -22.06
C THR A 129 6.84 2.46 -20.76
N PRO A 130 6.57 1.81 -19.62
CA PRO A 130 6.61 2.47 -18.31
C PRO A 130 8.05 2.69 -17.84
N SER A 131 8.26 3.82 -17.19
CA SER A 131 9.46 4.14 -16.41
C SER A 131 9.05 4.71 -15.07
N LEU A 132 9.84 4.42 -14.04
CA LEU A 132 9.69 5.03 -12.71
C LEU A 132 10.90 5.91 -12.46
N GLU A 133 10.68 7.08 -11.88
CA GLU A 133 11.77 7.98 -11.47
C GLU A 133 12.42 7.50 -10.16
N TYR A 134 11.62 6.88 -9.29
CA TYR A 134 12.04 6.46 -7.95
C TYR A 134 11.76 4.97 -7.72
N ASP A 135 12.82 4.23 -7.37
CA ASP A 135 12.74 2.86 -6.84
C ASP A 135 13.86 2.66 -5.78
N PRO A 136 13.52 2.51 -4.48
CA PRO A 136 12.18 2.58 -3.91
C PRO A 136 11.48 3.92 -4.19
N ILE A 137 10.15 3.93 -4.05
CA ILE A 137 9.31 5.13 -4.04
C ILE A 137 9.94 6.20 -3.15
N PHE A 138 9.85 7.48 -3.54
CA PHE A 138 10.37 8.60 -2.77
C PHE A 138 9.26 9.58 -2.40
N ALA A 139 9.13 9.88 -1.11
CA ALA A 139 8.06 10.71 -0.57
C ALA A 139 6.67 10.25 -1.05
N GLY A 140 6.49 8.94 -1.09
CA GLY A 140 5.27 8.29 -1.55
C GLY A 140 5.01 8.36 -3.05
N ASP A 141 5.88 8.95 -3.89
CA ASP A 141 5.77 8.92 -5.36
C ASP A 141 6.73 7.93 -6.02
N SER A 142 6.24 7.20 -7.02
CA SER A 142 7.09 6.43 -7.92
C SER A 142 7.65 7.26 -9.08
N GLY A 143 7.04 8.42 -9.37
CA GLY A 143 7.37 9.21 -10.55
C GLY A 143 7.07 8.45 -11.86
N LEU A 144 6.04 7.59 -11.84
CA LEU A 144 5.66 6.78 -13.00
C LEU A 144 5.35 7.66 -14.22
N ALA A 145 5.94 7.32 -15.36
CA ALA A 145 5.60 7.87 -16.65
C ALA A 145 5.50 6.76 -17.70
N LEU A 146 4.70 7.02 -18.73
CA LEU A 146 4.65 6.21 -19.94
C LEU A 146 5.30 6.97 -21.10
N SER A 147 6.17 6.32 -21.86
CA SER A 147 6.77 6.94 -23.04
C SER A 147 5.73 7.27 -24.11
N ALA A 148 5.97 8.37 -24.84
CA ALA A 148 5.11 8.80 -25.95
C ALA A 148 4.93 7.68 -27.00
N PRO A 149 3.69 7.19 -27.25
CA PRO A 149 3.46 6.11 -28.21
C PRO A 149 3.54 6.54 -29.68
N SER A 150 3.53 7.83 -29.96
CA SER A 150 3.38 8.41 -31.32
C SER A 150 2.14 7.92 -32.08
N ASP A 151 1.15 7.41 -31.35
CA ASP A 151 -0.12 6.90 -31.86
C ASP A 151 -1.23 7.06 -30.80
N VAL A 152 -2.47 7.11 -31.25
CA VAL A 152 -3.64 7.30 -30.39
C VAL A 152 -4.05 5.98 -29.77
N GLY A 153 -4.39 5.98 -28.49
CA GLY A 153 -4.86 4.77 -27.83
C GLY A 153 -4.95 4.88 -26.33
N THR A 154 -5.21 3.74 -25.69
CA THR A 154 -5.29 3.62 -24.24
C THR A 154 -4.42 2.48 -23.74
N VAL A 155 -3.90 2.64 -22.52
CA VAL A 155 -3.26 1.55 -21.79
C VAL A 155 -3.92 1.43 -20.43
N ASP A 156 -4.48 0.27 -20.13
CA ASP A 156 -4.87 -0.10 -18.78
C ASP A 156 -3.65 -0.72 -18.08
N ILE A 157 -3.31 -0.20 -16.91
CA ILE A 157 -2.18 -0.66 -16.11
C ILE A 157 -2.72 -1.17 -14.77
N VAL A 158 -2.25 -2.35 -14.36
CA VAL A 158 -2.43 -2.92 -13.02
C VAL A 158 -1.05 -3.09 -12.39
N VAL A 159 -0.93 -2.80 -11.08
CA VAL A 159 0.31 -3.03 -10.33
C VAL A 159 0.20 -4.34 -9.55
N ASP A 160 0.93 -5.39 -9.93
CA ASP A 160 0.93 -6.67 -9.19
C ASP A 160 1.62 -6.48 -7.83
N LEU A 161 0.83 -6.38 -6.76
CA LEU A 161 1.31 -6.30 -5.38
C LEU A 161 1.44 -7.68 -4.71
N GLY A 162 1.12 -8.75 -5.45
CA GLY A 162 1.23 -10.13 -4.99
C GLY A 162 2.68 -10.61 -4.88
N ALA A 163 2.84 -11.84 -4.41
CA ALA A 163 4.15 -12.45 -4.17
C ALA A 163 5.00 -12.63 -5.44
N SER A 164 4.37 -12.64 -6.63
CA SER A 164 5.05 -12.69 -7.94
C SER A 164 5.52 -11.32 -8.45
N GLY A 165 4.93 -10.24 -7.93
CA GLY A 165 5.19 -8.87 -8.36
C GLY A 165 6.01 -8.10 -7.33
N ALA A 166 5.46 -6.98 -6.84
CA ALA A 166 6.13 -6.11 -5.87
C ALA A 166 6.23 -6.73 -4.46
N ASN A 167 5.44 -7.78 -4.17
CA ASN A 167 5.35 -8.40 -2.84
C ASN A 167 5.02 -7.38 -1.73
N LEU A 168 4.05 -6.52 -2.01
CA LEU A 168 3.53 -5.49 -1.10
C LEU A 168 2.02 -5.70 -0.83
N PRO A 169 1.58 -6.90 -0.38
CA PRO A 169 0.16 -7.20 -0.23
C PRO A 169 -0.55 -6.27 0.78
N TRP A 170 0.18 -5.62 1.68
CA TRP A 170 -0.37 -4.64 2.63
C TRP A 170 -0.73 -3.29 1.99
N LEU A 171 -0.41 -3.09 0.70
CA LEU A 171 -0.82 -1.90 -0.05
C LEU A 171 -2.04 -2.15 -0.96
N ARG A 172 -2.61 -3.36 -0.94
CA ARG A 172 -3.88 -3.68 -1.60
C ARG A 172 -5.06 -3.01 -0.92
N TYR A 173 -6.14 -2.84 -1.66
CA TYR A 173 -7.37 -2.24 -1.15
C TYR A 173 -8.58 -2.80 -1.90
N ASP A 174 -9.78 -2.45 -1.48
CA ASP A 174 -11.03 -2.77 -2.18
C ASP A 174 -11.17 -1.80 -3.38
N TRP A 175 -10.63 -2.18 -4.53
CA TRP A 175 -10.65 -1.38 -5.76
C TRP A 175 -11.72 -1.91 -6.71
N PRO A 176 -12.50 -1.04 -7.38
CA PRO A 176 -13.72 -1.45 -8.09
C PRO A 176 -13.53 -2.34 -9.34
N ARG A 177 -12.30 -2.75 -9.69
CA ARG A 177 -11.99 -3.41 -10.98
C ARG A 177 -12.26 -4.90 -10.98
N ASP A 178 -12.14 -5.60 -9.87
CA ASP A 178 -12.45 -7.03 -9.80
C ASP A 178 -13.98 -7.29 -9.87
N GLY A 179 -14.76 -6.21 -9.65
CA GLY A 179 -16.19 -6.13 -9.85
C GLY A 179 -17.00 -6.61 -8.66
N ASN A 180 -16.40 -6.86 -7.50
CA ASN A 180 -17.12 -7.38 -6.34
C ASN A 180 -17.36 -6.33 -5.24
N LEU A 181 -16.53 -5.28 -5.12
CA LEU A 181 -16.59 -4.28 -4.02
C LEU A 181 -17.01 -4.93 -2.69
N ASP A 182 -16.39 -6.06 -2.39
CA ASP A 182 -16.85 -7.00 -1.37
C ASP A 182 -16.38 -6.61 0.05
N GLY A 183 -15.62 -5.51 0.14
CA GLY A 183 -15.04 -5.00 1.38
C GLY A 183 -13.75 -5.71 1.78
N VAL A 184 -13.20 -6.58 0.93
CA VAL A 184 -11.91 -7.25 1.14
C VAL A 184 -10.79 -6.42 0.52
N PHE A 185 -9.66 -6.33 1.21
CA PHE A 185 -8.50 -5.54 0.77
C PHE A 185 -7.49 -6.43 0.03
N ASP A 186 -7.91 -7.02 -1.08
CA ASP A 186 -7.11 -7.95 -1.87
C ASP A 186 -6.91 -7.54 -3.33
N ASP A 187 -7.44 -6.39 -3.74
CA ASP A 187 -7.25 -5.89 -5.10
C ASP A 187 -5.97 -5.11 -5.31
N ASP A 188 -5.39 -5.35 -6.46
CA ASP A 188 -4.28 -4.59 -7.01
C ASP A 188 -4.77 -3.26 -7.63
N PRO A 189 -4.07 -2.14 -7.42
CA PRO A 189 -4.50 -0.85 -7.93
C PRO A 189 -4.35 -0.80 -9.45
N TYR A 190 -5.24 -0.04 -10.08
CA TYR A 190 -5.27 0.11 -11.53
C TYR A 190 -5.49 1.55 -11.97
N ALA A 191 -5.03 1.86 -13.17
CA ALA A 191 -5.33 3.12 -13.84
C ALA A 191 -5.35 2.95 -15.36
N ARG A 192 -5.94 3.94 -16.04
CA ARG A 192 -5.95 4.07 -17.50
C ARG A 192 -5.15 5.29 -17.92
N ALA A 193 -4.17 5.06 -18.78
CA ALA A 193 -3.52 6.08 -19.60
C ALA A 193 -4.25 6.25 -20.93
N THR A 194 -4.45 7.49 -21.37
CA THR A 194 -5.10 7.81 -22.65
C THR A 194 -4.25 8.79 -23.45
N PHE A 195 -3.90 8.42 -24.69
CA PHE A 195 -3.11 9.24 -25.59
C PHE A 195 -3.97 9.76 -26.76
N GLY A 196 -3.80 11.03 -27.12
CA GLY A 196 -4.34 11.59 -28.36
C GLY A 196 -5.81 12.01 -28.35
N ILE A 197 -6.42 12.18 -27.17
CA ILE A 197 -7.81 12.69 -27.06
C ILE A 197 -7.93 14.20 -27.31
N TRP A 198 -6.83 14.95 -27.17
CA TRP A 198 -6.86 16.41 -27.30
C TRP A 198 -6.40 16.87 -28.68
N GLN A 199 -7.34 16.89 -29.64
CA GLN A 199 -7.15 17.62 -30.88
C GLN A 199 -7.27 19.13 -30.58
N GLY A 200 -6.16 19.77 -30.26
CA GLY A 200 -6.08 21.24 -30.33
C GLY A 200 -6.56 21.67 -31.72
N ARG A 201 -7.62 22.49 -31.77
CA ARG A 201 -8.32 23.00 -32.98
C ARG A 201 -7.56 22.71 -34.27
N ASN A 202 -7.87 21.60 -34.92
CA ASN A 202 -7.37 21.33 -36.24
C ASN A 202 -8.09 22.32 -37.18
N HIS A 203 -7.32 23.28 -37.73
CA HIS A 203 -7.68 24.24 -38.79
C HIS A 203 -8.21 25.61 -38.30
N LEU A 204 -7.32 26.57 -38.09
CA LEU A 204 -7.64 27.99 -38.35
C LEU A 204 -7.22 28.30 -39.79
N ILE A 205 -8.20 28.27 -40.70
CA ILE A 205 -8.01 28.82 -42.05
C ILE A 205 -7.98 30.35 -41.89
N TYR A 206 -6.85 30.97 -42.22
CA TYR A 206 -6.77 32.42 -42.40
C TYR A 206 -7.64 32.82 -43.60
N MET A 207 -8.77 33.48 -43.36
CA MET A 207 -9.43 34.28 -44.39
C MET A 207 -8.83 35.69 -44.36
N ARG A 208 -8.11 36.05 -45.43
CA ARG A 208 -7.69 37.43 -45.70
C ARG A 208 -8.86 38.13 -46.38
N GLU A 209 -9.53 39.03 -45.66
CA GLU A 209 -10.44 39.98 -46.29
C GLU A 209 -9.59 41.01 -47.04
N VAL A 210 -9.81 41.12 -48.35
CA VAL A 210 -9.27 42.19 -49.19
C VAL A 210 -10.38 43.21 -49.33
N TYR A 211 -10.12 44.44 -48.87
CA TYR A 211 -10.87 45.64 -49.25
C TYR A 211 -9.92 46.63 -49.92
#